data_AF-A0A1V3L666-F1
#
_entry.id   AF-A0A1V3L666-F1
#
_cell.length_a   1.000
_cell.length_b   1.000
_cell.length_c   1.000
_cell.angle_alpha   90.00
_cell.angle_beta   90.00
_cell.angle_gamma   90.00
#
_symmetry.space_group_name_H-M   'P 1'
#
loop_
_entity.id
_entity.type
_entity.pdbx_description
1 polymer ?
#
loop_
_entity_poly.entity_id
_entity_poly.type
_entity_poly.pdbx_seq_one_letter_code
_entity_poly.pdbx_strand_id
1 'polypeptide(L)' 'MASNKRRDYRVDPHPKGLGFVAIEIMNGKATWQSQNHCDVEFCRLEIDERKKRLEALNNAAKEKYKWGEKNG' A
#
# COMPACT_ATOMS: atom_id res chain seq x y z
N MET A 1 13.04 8.51 -14.03
CA MET A 1 13.23 7.22 -13.34
C MET A 1 12.44 7.26 -12.05
N ALA A 2 11.27 6.60 -11.99
CA ALA A 2 10.45 6.58 -10.79
C ALA A 2 11.19 5.77 -9.72
N SER A 3 11.85 6.46 -8.79
CA SER A 3 12.49 5.85 -7.63
C SER A 3 11.46 4.96 -6.95
N ASN A 4 11.67 3.64 -7.01
CA ASN A 4 10.86 2.63 -6.36
C ASN A 4 11.01 2.83 -4.86
N LYS A 5 10.24 3.78 -4.29
CA LYS A 5 10.26 4.11 -2.87
C LYS A 5 9.86 2.83 -2.15
N ARG A 6 10.80 2.21 -1.44
CA ARG A 6 10.53 1.00 -0.65
C ARG A 6 9.34 1.29 0.26
N ARG A 7 8.31 0.45 0.11
CA ARG A 7 7.11 0.46 0.94
C ARG A 7 7.28 -0.66 1.94
N ASP A 8 7.34 -0.31 3.21
CA ASP A 8 7.37 -1.25 4.31
C ASP A 8 5.98 -1.32 4.92
N TYR A 9 5.60 -2.49 5.42
CA TYR A 9 4.33 -2.70 6.09
C TYR A 9 4.59 -3.35 7.45
N ARG A 10 3.91 -2.86 8.47
CA ARG A 10 3.92 -3.47 9.81
C ARG A 10 2.52 -3.51 10.39
N VAL A 11 2.28 -4.43 11.30
CA VAL A 11 1.03 -4.50 12.06
C VAL A 11 1.36 -4.13 13.50
N ASP A 12 0.67 -3.12 14.02
CA ASP A 12 0.80 -2.66 15.39
C ASP A 12 -0.52 -2.85 16.13
N PRO A 13 -0.49 -3.10 17.45
CA PRO A 13 -1.70 -3.03 18.27
C PRO A 13 -2.29 -1.63 18.24
N HIS A 14 -3.63 -1.54 18.21
CA HIS A 14 -4.31 -0.25 18.16
C HIS A 14 -4.05 0.55 19.45
N PRO A 15 -3.65 1.84 19.38
CA PRO A 15 -3.21 2.62 20.54
C PRO A 15 -4.31 2.88 21.59
N LYS A 16 -5.59 2.75 21.20
CA LYS A 16 -6.74 2.84 22.12
C LYS A 16 -7.23 1.48 22.62
N GLY A 17 -6.48 0.41 22.35
CA GLY A 17 -6.87 -0.97 22.64
C GLY A 17 -7.91 -1.51 21.65
N LEU A 18 -8.20 -2.81 21.80
CA LEU A 18 -9.16 -3.60 21.02
C LEU A 18 -8.83 -3.74 19.53
N GLY A 19 -7.67 -4.33 19.22
CA GLY A 19 -7.37 -4.82 17.87
C GLY A 19 -5.98 -4.47 17.37
N PHE A 20 -5.83 -4.62 16.07
CA PHE A 20 -4.61 -4.44 15.30
C PHE A 20 -4.89 -3.53 14.10
N VAL A 21 -3.86 -2.79 13.70
CA VAL A 21 -3.87 -1.98 12.48
C VAL A 21 -2.60 -2.24 11.69
N ALA A 22 -2.74 -2.38 10.38
CA ALA A 22 -1.61 -2.34 9.47
C ALA A 22 -1.25 -0.89 9.13
N ILE A 23 0.05 -0.61 9.08
CA ILE A 23 0.61 0.69 8.74
C ILE A 23 1.59 0.50 7.58
N GLU A 24 1.39 1.27 6.52
CA GLU A 24 2.33 1.44 5.42
C GLU A 24 3.30 2.56 5.75
N ILE A 25 4.60 2.27 5.66
CA ILE A 25 5.68 3.23 5.88
C ILE A 25 6.39 3.46 4.55
N MET A 26 6.48 4.72 4.15
CA MET A 26 7.30 5.15 3.03
C MET A 26 8.24 6.25 3.49
N ASN A 27 9.53 6.09 3.22
CA ASN A 27 10.56 7.07 3.56
C ASN A 27 10.54 7.46 5.06
N GLY A 28 10.35 6.46 5.93
CA GLY A 28 10.27 6.65 7.38
C GLY A 28 8.98 7.30 7.89
N LYS A 29 7.98 7.54 7.03
CA LYS A 29 6.69 8.15 7.42
C LYS A 29 5.53 7.21 7.14
N ALA A 30 4.57 7.16 8.06
CA ALA A 30 3.32 6.46 7.85
C ALA A 30 2.51 7.15 6.75
N THR A 31 2.20 6.43 5.67
CA THR A 31 1.47 6.95 4.50
C THR A 31 0.07 6.38 4.37
N TRP A 32 -0.17 5.22 4.95
CA TRP A 32 -1.48 4.57 4.96
C TRP A 32 -1.64 3.76 6.24
N GLN A 33 -2.87 3.68 6.71
CA GLN A 33 -3.27 2.86 7.85
C GLN A 33 -4.54 2.11 7.49
N SER A 34 -4.62 0.86 7.90
CA SER A 34 -5.78 -0.01 7.73
C SER A 34 -6.90 0.32 8.70
N GLN A 35 -8.04 -0.34 8.54
CA GLN A 35 -9.07 -0.32 9.57
C GLN A 35 -8.61 -1.09 10.81
N ASN A 36 -9.24 -0.82 11.96
CA ASN A 36 -9.01 -1.58 13.17
C ASN A 36 -9.66 -2.95 13.06
N HIS A 37 -8.87 -4.01 13.27
CA HIS A 37 -9.33 -5.38 13.20
C HIS A 37 -9.10 -6.11 14.51
N CYS A 38 -9.95 -7.09 14.82
CA CYS A 38 -9.75 -7.94 15.99
C CYS A 38 -8.54 -8.88 15.86
N ASP A 39 -8.06 -9.14 14.63
CA ASP A 39 -7.00 -10.10 14.35
C ASP A 39 -5.95 -9.55 13.36
N VAL A 40 -4.71 -10.02 13.51
CA VAL A 40 -3.56 -9.68 12.67
C VAL A 40 -3.75 -10.19 11.23
N GLU A 41 -4.44 -11.32 11.03
CA GLU A 41 -4.67 -11.90 9.71
C GLU A 41 -5.53 -10.99 8.83
N PHE A 42 -6.54 -10.31 9.40
CA PHE A 42 -7.33 -9.32 8.67
C PHE A 42 -6.48 -8.10 8.26
N CYS A 43 -5.54 -7.68 9.12
CA CYS A 43 -4.60 -6.62 8.77
C CYS A 43 -3.67 -7.03 7.61
N ARG A 44 -3.22 -8.29 7.60
CA ARG A 44 -2.40 -8.84 6.50
C ARG A 44 -3.18 -8.90 5.19
N LEU A 45 -4.45 -9.29 5.24
CA LEU A 45 -5.32 -9.31 4.05
C LEU A 45 -5.44 -7.92 3.43
N GLU A 46 -5.67 -6.87 4.23
CA GLU A 46 -5.73 -5.50 3.72
C GLU A 46 -4.39 -5.02 3.13
N ILE A 47 -3.26 -5.42 3.72
CA ILE A 47 -1.92 -5.16 3.14
C ILE A 47 -1.81 -5.79 1.76
N ASP A 48 -2.21 -7.05 1.60
CA ASP A 48 -2.16 -7.75 0.31
C ASP A 48 -3.09 -7.12 -0.74
N GLU A 49 -4.31 -6.76 -0.36
CA GLU A 49 -5.21 -6.00 -1.25
C GLU A 49 -4.62 -4.65 -1.65
N ARG A 50 -3.99 -3.94 -0.71
CA ARG A 50 -3.32 -2.67 -0.96
C ARG A 50 -2.18 -2.83 -1.96
N LYS A 51 -1.33 -3.85 -1.80
CA LYS A 51 -0.26 -4.17 -2.75
C LYS A 51 -0.80 -4.44 -4.15
N LYS A 52 -1.84 -5.27 -4.27
CA LYS A 52 -2.49 -5.58 -5.56
C LYS A 52 -3.06 -4.32 -6.24
N ARG A 53 -3.75 -3.46 -5.48
CA ARG A 53 -4.28 -2.18 -6.01
C ARG A 53 -3.15 -1.26 -6.50
N LEU A 54 -2.05 -1.17 -5.74
CA LEU A 54 -0.91 -0.34 -6.12
C LEU A 54 -0.18 -0.86 -7.35
N GLU A 55 -0.08 -2.18 -7.51
CA GLU A 55 0.48 -2.80 -8.71
C GLU A 55 -0.41 -2.53 -9.94
N ALA A 56 -1.72 -2.70 -9.81
CA ALA A 56 -2.68 -2.39 -10.87
C ALA A 56 -2.59 -0.91 -11.32
N LEU A 57 -2.50 0.02 -10.36
CA LEU A 57 -2.33 1.45 -10.65
C LEU A 57 -1.00 1.75 -11.36
N ASN A 58 0.09 1.09 -10.96
CA ASN A 58 1.40 1.24 -11.61
C ASN A 58 1.38 0.71 -13.05
N ASN A 59 0.72 -0.43 -13.27
CA ASN A 59 0.57 -1.01 -14.60
C ASN A 59 -0.28 -0.10 -15.50
N ALA A 60 -1.42 0.41 -15.01
CA ALA A 60 -2.25 1.35 -15.74
C ALA A 60 -1.50 2.66 -16.09
N ALA A 61 -0.64 3.16 -15.20
CA ALA A 61 0.19 4.33 -15.46
C ALA A 61 1.24 4.05 -16.56
N LYS A 62 1.86 2.86 -16.58
CA LYS A 62 2.79 2.45 -17.64
C LYS A 62 2.11 2.30 -18.99
N GLU A 63 0.88 1.78 -19.04
CA GLU A 63 0.13 1.65 -20.28
C GLU A 63 -0.23 3.02 -20.88
N LYS A 64 -0.62 3.99 -20.05
CA LYS A 64 -0.85 5.37 -20.50
C LYS A 64 0.42 6.02 -21.08
N TYR A 65 1.57 5.79 -20.45
CA TYR A 65 2.85 6.34 -20.95
C TYR A 65 3.21 5.75 -22.32
N LYS A 66 3.06 4.42 -22.50
CA LYS A 66 3.30 3.76 -23.80
C LYS A 66 2.36 4.21 -24.92
N TRP A 67 1.12 4.59 -24.59
CA TRP A 67 0.18 5.11 -25.59
C TRP A 67 0.51 6.55 -26.02
N GLY A 68 1.04 7.36 -25.09
CA GLY A 68 1.52 8.72 -25.39
C GLY A 68 2.78 8.75 -26.27
N GLU A 69 3.69 7.78 -26.12
CA GLU A 69 4.89 7.67 -26.98
C GLU A 69 4.60 7.16 -28.40
N LYS A 70 3.49 6.44 -28.62
CA LYS A 70 3.13 5.90 -29.95
C LYS A 70 2.29 6.84 -30.82
N ASN A 71 1.80 7.94 -30.26
CA ASN A 71 0.92 8.90 -30.96
C ASN A 71 1.46 10.34 -30.91
N GLY A 72 2.76 10.51 -30.61
CA GLY A 72 3.49 11.78 -30.66
C GLY A 72 4.46 11.81 -31.81
#